data_AF-A0A929V3U0-F1
#
_entry.id   AF-A0A929V3U0-F1
#
_cell.length_a   1.000
_cell.length_b   1.000
_cell.length_c   1.000
_cell.angle_alpha   90.00
_cell.angle_beta   90.00
_cell.angle_gamma   90.00
#
_symmetry.space_group_name_H-M   'P 1'
#
loop_
_entity.id
_entity.type
_entity.pdbx_description
1 polymer ?
#
loop_
_entity_poly.entity_id
_entity_poly.type
_entity_poly.pdbx_seq_one_letter_code
_entity_poly.pdbx_strand_id
1 'polypeptide(L)'
;MRATSWGLVKRKKLKLLIDEGYNAKHISEILDISYQAILNEIRRGTTADEYREKRWVKYSVERAAYTEVKDLFGDDVLEIVKNFEE
;
A
#
# COMPACT_ATOMS: atom_id res chain seq x y z
N MET A 1 -7.02 16.45 -6.86
CA MET A 1 -6.55 15.37 -5.95
C MET A 1 -5.10 15.63 -5.58
N ARG A 2 -4.72 15.53 -4.30
CA ARG A 2 -3.29 15.46 -3.95
C ARG A 2 -2.78 14.10 -4.44
N ALA A 3 -1.70 14.09 -5.23
CA ALA A 3 -0.99 12.87 -5.52
C ALA A 3 -0.68 12.17 -4.19
N THR A 4 -1.08 10.92 -4.06
CA THR A 4 -0.73 10.14 -2.89
C THR A 4 0.80 10.04 -2.86
N SER A 5 1.38 10.10 -1.66
CA SER A 5 2.84 10.06 -1.49
C SER A 5 3.45 8.70 -1.87
N TRP A 6 2.64 7.74 -2.35
CA TRP A 6 2.95 6.34 -2.56
C TRP A 6 2.96 5.97 -4.05
N GLY A 7 4.08 6.22 -4.72
CA GLY A 7 4.33 5.67 -6.05
C GLY A 7 4.78 4.20 -6.03
N LEU A 8 4.70 3.53 -7.19
CA LEU A 8 5.09 2.12 -7.37
C LEU A 8 6.49 1.79 -6.84
N VAL A 9 7.48 2.64 -7.12
CA VAL A 9 8.87 2.44 -6.66
C VAL A 9 8.92 2.38 -5.13
N LYS A 10 8.20 3.28 -4.46
CA LYS A 10 8.17 3.37 -3.00
C LYS A 10 7.45 2.17 -2.38
N ARG A 11 6.36 1.71 -2.99
CA ARG A 11 5.65 0.48 -2.59
C ARG A 11 6.53 -0.77 -2.70
N LYS A 12 7.27 -0.89 -3.82
CA LYS A 12 8.23 -2.00 -4.00
C LYS A 12 9.34 -1.97 -2.95
N LYS A 13 9.87 -0.79 -2.62
CA LYS A 13 10.84 -0.63 -1.52
C LYS A 13 10.25 -1.04 -0.16
N LEU A 14 9.02 -0.61 0.15
CA LEU A 14 8.31 -1.03 1.37
C LEU A 14 8.18 -2.55 1.44
N LYS A 15 7.76 -3.20 0.35
CA LYS A 15 7.64 -4.67 0.28
C LYS A 15 8.98 -5.35 0.55
N LEU A 16 10.04 -4.90 -0.11
CA LEU A 16 11.39 -5.45 0.08
C LEU A 16 11.83 -5.38 1.55
N LEU A 17 11.70 -4.20 2.17
CA LEU A 17 12.12 -4.02 3.56
C LEU A 17 11.29 -4.86 4.55
N ILE A 18 9.99 -5.03 4.28
CA ILE A 18 9.13 -5.93 5.07
C ILE A 18 9.61 -7.38 4.92
N ASP A 19 9.95 -7.82 3.71
CA ASP A 19 10.42 -9.19 3.45
C ASP A 19 11.77 -9.48 4.10
N GLU A 20 12.63 -8.46 4.20
CA GLU A 20 13.90 -8.51 4.92
C GLU A 20 13.72 -8.51 6.45
N GLY A 21 12.50 -8.34 6.94
CA GLY A 21 12.15 -8.42 8.37
C GLY A 21 12.28 -7.10 9.13
N TYR A 22 12.46 -5.97 8.44
CA TYR A 22 12.47 -4.67 9.09
C TYR A 22 11.09 -4.34 9.67
N ASN A 23 11.08 -3.80 10.89
CA ASN A 23 9.85 -3.31 11.51
C ASN A 23 9.48 -1.92 10.95
N ALA A 24 8.20 -1.55 11.05
CA ALA A 24 7.67 -0.31 10.48
C ALA A 24 8.34 0.96 11.01
N LYS A 25 8.89 0.96 12.25
CA LYS A 25 9.65 2.10 12.77
C LYS A 25 10.96 2.26 12.01
N HIS A 26 11.72 1.19 11.86
CA HIS A 26 12.98 1.21 11.11
C HIS A 26 12.75 1.54 9.62
N ILE A 27 11.68 1.01 9.03
CA ILE A 27 11.27 1.35 7.65
C ILE A 27 10.95 2.84 7.52
N SER A 28 10.28 3.43 8.52
CA SER A 28 9.94 4.86 8.52
C SER A 28 11.18 5.75 8.46
N GLU A 29 12.25 5.34 9.14
CA GLU A 29 13.55 6.01 9.14
C GLU A 29 14.27 5.83 7.79
N ILE A 30 14.30 4.61 7.23
CA ILE A 30 14.94 4.33 5.92
C ILE A 30 14.27 5.10 4.78
N LEU A 31 12.93 5.14 4.77
CA LEU A 31 12.17 5.73 3.65
C LEU A 31 11.91 7.24 3.82
N ASP A 32 12.29 7.82 4.97
CA ASP A 32 11.96 9.20 5.37
C ASP A 32 10.45 9.50 5.21
N ILE A 33 9.64 8.62 5.80
CA ILE A 33 8.17 8.69 5.77
C ILE A 33 7.68 8.51 7.20
N SER A 34 6.64 9.25 7.59
CA SER A 34 6.09 9.09 8.94
C SER A 34 5.65 7.65 9.20
N TYR A 35 5.91 7.17 10.42
CA TYR A 35 5.49 5.84 10.87
C TYR A 35 3.99 5.57 10.60
N GLN A 36 3.14 6.57 10.81
CA GLN A 36 1.71 6.44 10.52
C GLN A 36 1.40 6.29 9.03
N ALA A 37 2.15 6.95 8.14
CA ALA A 37 1.98 6.76 6.71
C ALA A 37 2.45 5.37 6.25
N ILE A 38 3.48 4.79 6.88
CA ILE A 38 3.87 3.39 6.67
C ILE A 38 2.73 2.44 7.08
N LEU A 39 2.20 2.59 8.29
CA LEU A 39 1.10 1.74 8.79
C LEU A 39 -0.15 1.84 7.90
N ASN A 40 -0.51 3.04 7.48
CA ASN A 40 -1.64 3.24 6.58
C ASN A 40 -1.43 2.56 5.22
N GLU A 41 -0.21 2.63 4.67
CA GLU A 41 0.08 1.95 3.41
C GLU A 41 0.05 0.43 3.56
N ILE A 42 0.63 -0.11 4.63
CA ILE A 42 0.56 -1.55 4.93
C ILE A 42 -0.91 -1.99 5.00
N ARG A 43 -1.74 -1.22 5.72
CA ARG A 43 -3.18 -1.48 5.85
C ARG A 43 -3.90 -1.54 4.50
N ARG A 44 -3.55 -0.68 3.53
CA ARG A 44 -4.13 -0.72 2.17
C ARG A 44 -3.75 -1.99 1.40
N GLY A 45 -2.53 -2.49 1.63
CA GLY A 45 -2.00 -3.67 0.95
C GLY A 45 -2.26 -5.01 1.65
N THR A 46 -2.91 -5.01 2.81
CA THR A 46 -3.25 -6.21 3.58
C THR A 46 -4.76 -6.34 3.79
N THR A 47 -5.24 -7.54 4.11
CA THR A 47 -6.60 -7.70 4.64
C THR A 47 -6.69 -7.15 6.07
N ALA A 48 -7.92 -6.94 6.56
CA ALA A 48 -8.14 -6.50 7.94
C ALA A 48 -7.52 -7.47 8.97
N ASP A 49 -7.64 -8.78 8.73
CA ASP A 49 -7.11 -9.81 9.61
C ASP A 49 -5.57 -9.87 9.54
N GLU A 50 -4.99 -9.83 8.34
CA GLU A 50 -3.53 -9.73 8.15
C GLU A 50 -2.95 -8.51 8.87
N TYR A 51 -3.62 -7.35 8.76
CA TYR A 51 -3.19 -6.13 9.43
C TYR A 51 -3.29 -6.25 10.95
N ARG A 52 -4.43 -6.71 11.47
CA ARG A 52 -4.70 -6.87 12.91
C ARG A 52 -3.69 -7.81 13.57
N GLU A 53 -3.36 -8.90 12.90
CA GLU A 53 -2.39 -9.90 13.38
C GLU A 53 -0.93 -9.54 13.04
N LYS A 54 -0.69 -8.34 12.50
CA LYS A 54 0.64 -7.83 12.10
C LYS A 54 1.39 -8.76 11.15
N ARG A 55 0.67 -9.50 10.30
CA ARG A 55 1.25 -10.33 9.21
C ARG A 55 1.69 -9.46 8.04
N TRP A 56 2.54 -8.46 8.31
CA TRP A 56 2.92 -7.45 7.32
C TRP A 56 3.64 -8.04 6.10
N VAL A 57 4.30 -9.19 6.23
CA VAL A 57 4.88 -9.96 5.12
C VAL A 57 3.86 -10.31 4.02
N LYS A 58 2.57 -10.26 4.32
CA LYS A 58 1.46 -10.44 3.35
C LYS A 58 1.08 -9.16 2.59
N TYR A 59 1.75 -8.04 2.84
CA TYR A 59 1.55 -6.80 2.09
C TYR A 59 1.72 -7.04 0.58
N SER A 60 0.76 -6.59 -0.22
CA SER A 60 0.80 -6.62 -1.69
C SER A 60 0.78 -5.20 -2.25
N VAL A 61 1.70 -4.94 -3.19
CA VAL A 61 1.79 -3.66 -3.92
C VAL A 61 0.54 -3.46 -4.78
N GLU A 62 0.07 -4.52 -5.43
CA GLU A 62 -1.10 -4.55 -6.29
C GLU A 62 -2.36 -4.25 -5.50
N ARG A 63 -2.54 -4.90 -4.34
CA ARG A 63 -3.68 -4.63 -3.45
C ARG A 63 -3.64 -3.19 -2.95
N ALA A 64 -2.48 -2.68 -2.54
CA ALA A 64 -2.36 -1.30 -2.07
C ALA A 64 -2.72 -0.29 -3.16
N ALA A 65 -2.26 -0.50 -4.39
CA ALA A 65 -2.61 0.33 -5.54
C ALA A 65 -4.10 0.23 -5.87
N TYR A 66 -4.67 -0.97 -5.88
CA TYR A 66 -6.11 -1.18 -6.11
C TYR A 66 -6.95 -0.44 -5.07
N THR A 67 -6.65 -0.63 -3.78
CA THR A 67 -7.35 0.01 -2.67
C THR A 67 -7.24 1.54 -2.76
N GLU A 68 -6.07 2.09 -3.13
CA GLU A 68 -5.91 3.53 -3.30
C GLU A 68 -6.79 4.09 -4.44
N VAL A 69 -6.84 3.41 -5.58
CA VAL A 69 -7.71 3.81 -6.70
C VAL A 69 -9.18 3.73 -6.26
N LYS A 70 -9.56 2.64 -5.58
CA LYS A 70 -10.90 2.46 -5.02
C LYS A 70 -11.29 3.60 -4.07
N ASP A 71 -10.40 3.94 -3.13
CA ASP A 71 -10.64 4.98 -2.13
C ASP A 71 -10.78 6.38 -2.76
N LEU A 72 -10.09 6.63 -3.88
CA LEU A 72 -10.08 7.94 -4.55
C LEU A 72 -11.24 8.12 -5.53
N PHE A 73 -11.62 7.05 -6.22
CA PHE A 73 -12.52 7.14 -7.38
C PHE A 73 -13.83 6.34 -7.23
N GLY A 74 -13.92 5.45 -6.26
CA GLY A 74 -15.08 4.57 -6.09
C GLY A 74 -15.01 3.30 -6.95
N ASP A 75 -15.97 2.41 -6.72
CA ASP A 75 -16.06 1.12 -7.42
C ASP A 75 -16.55 1.27 -8.87
N ASP A 76 -17.41 2.25 -9.15
CA ASP A 76 -17.97 2.55 -10.47
C ASP A 76 -16.88 2.94 -11.49
N VAL A 77 -15.96 3.83 -11.10
CA VAL A 77 -14.83 4.22 -11.96
C VAL A 77 -13.86 3.05 -12.16
N LEU A 78 -13.64 2.22 -11.13
CA LEU A 78 -12.79 1.03 -11.23
C LEU A 78 -13.33 0.01 -12.23
N GLU A 79 -14.64 -0.18 -12.30
CA GLU A 79 -15.27 -1.08 -13.27
C GLU A 79 -15.06 -0.59 -14.70
N ILE A 80 -15.19 0.73 -14.94
CA ILE A 80 -14.91 1.32 -16.25
C ILE A 80 -13.46 1.06 -16.67
N VAL A 81 -12.49 1.30 -15.77
CA VAL A 81 -11.06 1.12 -16.07
C VAL A 81 -10.71 -0.35 -16.33
N LYS A 82 -11.31 -1.30 -15.61
CA LYS A 82 -11.06 -2.74 -15.83
C LYS A 82 -11.53 -3.24 -17.19
N ASN A 83 -12.60 -2.65 -17.71
CA ASN A 83 -13.23 -3.04 -18.98
C ASN A 83 -12.73 -2.20 -20.17
N PHE A 84 -11.77 -1.31 -19.95
CA PHE A 84 -11.18 -0.50 -21.02
C PHE A 84 -10.15 -1.33 -21.79
N GLU A 85 -10.45 -1.63 -23.04
CA GLU A 85 -9.51 -2.16 -24.04
C GLU A 85 -9.23 -1.04 -25.05
N GLU A 86 -7.94 -0.77 -25.34
CA GLU A 86 -7.48 0.27 -26.28
C GLU A 86 -7.50 -0.22 -27.74
#